data_AF-A0AB35T1V0-F1
#
_entry.id   AF-A0AB35T1V0-F1
#
_cell.length_a   1.000
_cell.length_b   1.000
_cell.length_c   1.000
_cell.angle_alpha   90.00
_cell.angle_beta   90.00
_cell.angle_gamma   90.00
#
_symmetry.space_group_name_H-M   'P 1'
#
loop_
_entity.id
_entity.type
_entity.pdbx_description
1 polymer ?
#
loop_
_entity_poly.entity_id
_entity_poly.type
_entity_poly.pdbx_seq_one_letter_code
_entity_poly.pdbx_strand_id
1 'polypeptide(L)'
;MSSIHAEVERCLLDISPETARRAWGDVPEGVRRRIVLAALLFSRRFEAAVSEGALPDARDAQRFLMRLMGDVIDDFARLEGIPSEEATRFLGDVDNRDRILELNEVLDLYGLPENEKTLDALLLESVEDRPRRAAWADHWTSG
;
A
#
# COMPACT_ATOMS: atom_id res chain seq x y z
N MET A 1 -12.71 -0.46 18.40
CA MET A 1 -12.34 -0.94 17.06
C MET A 1 -12.66 0.17 16.07
N SER A 2 -11.66 0.82 15.48
CA SER A 2 -11.89 1.80 14.42
C SER A 2 -12.34 1.05 13.16
N SER A 3 -13.38 1.53 12.49
CA SER A 3 -13.76 1.01 11.16
C SER A 3 -12.62 1.31 10.18
N ILE A 4 -12.26 0.37 9.30
CA ILE A 4 -11.19 0.57 8.29
C ILE A 4 -11.45 1.83 7.45
N HIS A 5 -12.72 2.17 7.20
CA HIS A 5 -13.08 3.41 6.52
C HIS A 5 -12.66 4.66 7.30
N ALA A 6 -12.85 4.68 8.62
CA ALA A 6 -12.44 5.82 9.44
C ALA A 6 -10.91 6.00 9.52
N GLU A 7 -10.18 4.90 9.34
CA GLU A 7 -8.72 4.93 9.25
C GLU A 7 -8.24 5.42 7.89
N VAL A 8 -8.88 4.98 6.81
CA VAL A 8 -8.65 5.53 5.47
C VAL A 8 -8.84 7.05 5.46
N GLU A 9 -9.95 7.54 6.00
CA GLU A 9 -10.20 8.98 6.09
C GLU A 9 -9.15 9.71 6.93
N ARG A 10 -8.72 9.10 8.05
CA ARG A 10 -7.66 9.68 8.88
C ARG A 10 -6.33 9.77 8.14
N CYS A 11 -5.91 8.71 7.48
CA CYS A 11 -4.69 8.73 6.67
C CYS A 11 -4.74 9.82 5.59
N LEU A 12 -5.89 9.98 4.93
CA LEU A 12 -6.06 11.04 3.93
C LEU A 12 -6.01 12.44 4.54
N LEU A 13 -6.57 12.64 5.74
CA LEU A 13 -6.53 13.92 6.46
C LEU A 13 -5.13 14.25 6.99
N ASP A 14 -4.35 13.24 7.35
CA ASP A 14 -2.98 13.37 7.85
C ASP A 14 -1.97 13.63 6.72
N ILE A 15 -2.40 13.58 5.45
CA ILE A 15 -1.57 13.91 4.27
C ILE A 15 -1.99 15.27 3.73
N SER A 16 -1.03 16.20 3.62
CA SER A 16 -1.28 17.52 3.07
C SER A 16 -1.60 17.46 1.56
N PRO A 17 -2.38 18.42 1.02
CA PRO A 17 -2.68 18.46 -0.42
C PRO A 17 -1.43 18.56 -1.31
N GLU A 18 -0.36 19.19 -0.82
CA GLU A 18 0.91 19.30 -1.54
C GLU A 18 1.62 17.94 -1.60
N THR A 19 1.76 17.26 -0.46
CA THR A 19 2.35 15.92 -0.42
C THR A 19 1.54 14.93 -1.25
N ALA A 20 0.21 14.95 -1.17
CA ALA A 20 -0.66 14.12 -2.00
C ALA A 20 -0.44 14.37 -3.51
N ARG A 21 -0.24 15.63 -3.91
CA ARG A 21 0.06 15.98 -5.32
C ARG A 21 1.44 15.49 -5.73
N ARG A 22 2.45 15.55 -4.87
CA ARG A 22 3.78 14.99 -5.17
C ARG A 22 3.77 13.47 -5.25
N ALA A 23 3.08 12.83 -4.32
CA ALA A 23 2.98 11.38 -4.26
C ALA A 23 2.17 10.81 -5.43
N TRP A 24 1.01 11.38 -5.71
CA TRP A 24 0.02 10.77 -6.61
C TRP A 24 -0.37 11.65 -7.80
N GLY A 25 0.16 12.86 -7.93
CA GLY A 25 -0.20 13.78 -9.02
C GLY A 25 -1.68 14.16 -9.00
N ASP A 26 -2.29 14.18 -10.18
CA ASP A 26 -3.70 14.53 -10.38
C ASP A 26 -4.67 13.34 -10.16
N VAL A 27 -4.21 12.27 -9.50
CA VAL A 27 -5.05 11.12 -9.17
C VAL A 27 -6.33 11.58 -8.43
N PRO A 28 -7.54 11.20 -8.89
CA PRO A 28 -8.79 11.62 -8.25
C PRO A 28 -8.92 11.17 -6.79
N GLU A 29 -9.63 11.93 -5.98
CA GLU A 29 -9.85 11.63 -4.55
C GLU A 29 -10.38 10.21 -4.30
N GLY A 30 -11.37 9.77 -5.09
CA GLY A 30 -11.91 8.41 -4.98
C GLY A 30 -10.86 7.32 -5.26
N VAL A 31 -9.87 7.60 -6.12
CA VAL A 31 -8.75 6.68 -6.39
C VAL A 31 -7.72 6.74 -5.27
N ARG A 32 -7.42 7.94 -4.72
CA ARG A 32 -6.55 8.08 -3.54
C ARG A 32 -7.09 7.28 -2.35
N ARG A 33 -8.40 7.38 -2.09
CA ARG A 33 -9.09 6.60 -1.06
C ARG A 33 -8.91 5.09 -1.28
N ARG A 34 -9.04 4.62 -2.53
CA ARG A 34 -8.82 3.22 -2.89
C ARG A 34 -7.36 2.78 -2.71
N ILE A 35 -6.39 3.63 -3.03
CA ILE A 35 -4.95 3.36 -2.77
C ILE A 35 -4.70 3.17 -1.27
N VAL A 36 -5.19 4.09 -0.44
CA VAL A 36 -5.04 4.02 1.03
C VAL A 36 -5.71 2.77 1.59
N LEU A 37 -6.94 2.46 1.13
CA LEU A 37 -7.64 1.26 1.55
C LEU A 37 -6.85 -0.02 1.22
N ALA A 38 -6.35 -0.12 -0.01
CA ALA A 38 -5.58 -1.28 -0.44
C ALA A 38 -4.27 -1.43 0.37
N ALA A 39 -3.57 -0.34 0.67
CA ALA A 39 -2.35 -0.37 1.49
C ALA A 39 -2.63 -0.87 2.92
N LEU A 40 -3.71 -0.40 3.55
CA LEU A 40 -4.11 -0.86 4.89
C LEU A 40 -4.56 -2.33 4.90
N LEU A 41 -5.31 -2.76 3.88
CA LEU A 41 -5.73 -4.16 3.74
C LEU A 41 -4.53 -5.08 3.56
N PHE A 42 -3.55 -4.65 2.77
CA PHE A 42 -2.33 -5.42 2.55
C PHE A 42 -1.55 -5.63 3.85
N SER A 43 -1.24 -4.58 4.62
CA SER A 43 -0.55 -4.74 5.93
C SER A 43 -1.32 -5.67 6.85
N ARG A 44 -2.64 -5.48 7.00
CA ARG A 44 -3.46 -6.31 7.91
C ARG A 44 -3.48 -7.78 7.52
N ARG A 45 -3.62 -8.07 6.22
CA ARG A 45 -3.64 -9.44 5.71
C ARG A 45 -2.26 -10.08 5.82
N PHE A 46 -1.20 -9.31 5.58
CA PHE A 46 0.16 -9.77 5.78
C PHE A 46 0.44 -10.08 7.25
N GLU A 47 0.14 -9.16 8.17
CA GLU A 47 0.29 -9.35 9.63
C GLU A 47 -0.48 -10.55 10.17
N ALA A 48 -1.74 -10.72 9.73
CA ALA A 48 -2.55 -11.88 10.08
C ALA A 48 -1.88 -13.18 9.63
N ALA A 49 -1.42 -13.22 8.37
CA ALA A 49 -0.73 -14.37 7.83
C ALA A 49 0.60 -14.68 8.55
N VAL A 50 1.36 -13.65 8.93
CA VAL A 50 2.58 -13.83 9.74
C VAL A 50 2.25 -14.37 11.13
N SER A 51 1.22 -13.82 11.78
CA SER A 51 0.80 -14.21 13.13
C SER A 51 0.29 -15.65 13.20
N GLU A 52 -0.33 -16.14 12.13
CA GLU A 52 -0.78 -17.52 11.97
C GLU A 52 0.37 -18.49 11.66
N GLY A 53 1.61 -18.01 11.58
CA GLY A 53 2.78 -18.83 11.24
C GLY A 53 2.82 -19.24 9.78
N ALA A 54 2.10 -18.54 8.90
CA ALA A 54 1.98 -18.86 7.49
C ALA A 54 3.13 -18.30 6.63
N LEU A 55 4.21 -17.80 7.24
CA LEU A 55 5.39 -17.35 6.50
C LEU A 55 5.96 -18.53 5.69
N PRO A 56 5.95 -18.43 4.35
CA PRO A 56 6.33 -19.52 3.49
C PRO A 56 7.86 -19.70 3.48
N ASP A 57 8.30 -20.93 3.21
CA ASP A 57 9.67 -21.10 2.71
C ASP A 57 9.81 -20.47 1.31
N ALA A 58 11.04 -20.32 0.82
CA ALA A 58 11.28 -19.70 -0.48
C ALA A 58 10.59 -20.43 -1.66
N ARG A 59 10.24 -21.73 -1.50
CA ARG A 59 9.57 -22.52 -2.54
C ARG A 59 8.07 -22.27 -2.57
N ASP A 60 7.47 -21.93 -1.43
CA ASP A 60 6.05 -21.65 -1.30
C ASP A 60 5.70 -20.15 -1.30
N ALA A 61 6.71 -19.28 -1.36
CA ALA A 61 6.57 -17.82 -1.36
C ALA A 61 5.58 -17.32 -2.42
N GLN A 62 5.67 -17.83 -3.64
CA GLN A 62 4.76 -17.45 -4.72
C GLN A 62 3.30 -17.85 -4.41
N ARG A 63 3.07 -19.06 -3.91
CA ARG A 63 1.70 -19.54 -3.59
C ARG A 63 1.11 -18.80 -2.40
N PHE A 64 1.94 -18.43 -1.44
CA PHE A 64 1.56 -17.56 -0.33
C PHE A 64 1.12 -16.19 -0.83
N LEU A 65 1.96 -15.52 -1.64
CA LEU A 65 1.64 -14.20 -2.18
C LEU A 65 0.36 -14.21 -3.03
N MET A 66 0.14 -15.26 -3.84
CA MET A 66 -1.10 -15.40 -4.61
C MET A 66 -2.34 -15.51 -3.71
N ARG A 67 -2.25 -16.27 -2.60
CA ARG A 67 -3.35 -16.38 -1.63
C ARG A 67 -3.60 -15.06 -0.90
N LEU A 68 -2.52 -14.43 -0.42
CA LEU A 68 -2.58 -13.11 0.23
C LEU A 68 -3.26 -12.08 -0.68
N MET A 69 -2.85 -12.02 -1.95
CA MET A 69 -3.45 -11.11 -2.93
C MET A 69 -4.91 -11.45 -3.21
N GLY A 70 -5.28 -12.73 -3.26
CA GLY A 70 -6.68 -13.16 -3.36
C GLY A 70 -7.53 -12.63 -2.21
N ASP A 71 -7.05 -12.78 -0.98
CA ASP A 71 -7.74 -12.28 0.22
C ASP A 71 -7.88 -10.75 0.21
N VAL A 72 -6.84 -10.03 -0.23
CA VAL A 72 -6.88 -8.56 -0.36
C VAL A 72 -7.89 -8.14 -1.44
N ILE A 73 -7.94 -8.83 -2.59
CA ILE A 73 -8.91 -8.57 -3.65
C ILE A 73 -10.34 -8.76 -3.14
N ASP A 74 -10.61 -9.84 -2.43
CA ASP A 74 -11.96 -10.14 -1.92
C ASP A 74 -12.42 -9.13 -0.87
N ASP A 75 -11.54 -8.74 0.05
CA ASP A 75 -11.83 -7.70 1.04
C ASP A 75 -12.04 -6.34 0.39
N PHE A 76 -11.19 -5.98 -0.58
CA PHE A 76 -11.29 -4.72 -1.31
C PHE A 76 -12.60 -4.65 -2.09
N ALA A 77 -12.93 -5.69 -2.85
CA ALA A 77 -14.18 -5.79 -3.60
C ALA A 77 -15.40 -5.63 -2.70
N ARG A 78 -15.40 -6.32 -1.55
CA ARG A 78 -16.48 -6.25 -0.55
C ARG A 78 -16.63 -4.85 0.05
N LEU A 79 -15.53 -4.21 0.45
CA LEU A 79 -15.55 -2.89 1.10
C LEU A 79 -15.89 -1.76 0.12
N GLU A 80 -15.50 -1.90 -1.14
CA GLU A 80 -15.84 -0.94 -2.20
C GLU A 80 -17.22 -1.19 -2.81
N GLY A 81 -17.84 -2.34 -2.56
CA GLY A 81 -19.11 -2.73 -3.17
C GLY A 81 -19.00 -2.94 -4.68
N ILE A 82 -17.85 -3.41 -5.17
CA ILE A 82 -17.55 -3.62 -6.59
C ILE A 82 -17.32 -5.10 -6.92
N PRO A 83 -17.42 -5.51 -8.20
CA PRO A 83 -17.06 -6.86 -8.62
C PRO A 83 -15.58 -7.18 -8.40
N SER A 84 -15.28 -8.45 -8.10
CA SER A 84 -13.89 -8.93 -7.92
C SER A 84 -13.01 -8.68 -9.17
N GLU A 85 -13.58 -8.72 -10.38
CA GLU A 85 -12.86 -8.38 -11.61
C GLU A 85 -12.43 -6.90 -11.66
N GLU A 86 -13.26 -5.99 -11.13
CA GLU A 86 -12.91 -4.57 -11.05
C GLU A 86 -11.85 -4.34 -9.97
N ALA A 87 -11.97 -4.99 -8.82
CA ALA A 87 -10.96 -4.98 -7.77
C ALA A 87 -9.60 -5.50 -8.29
N THR A 88 -9.61 -6.63 -9.00
CA THR A 88 -8.42 -7.23 -9.62
C THR A 88 -7.79 -6.26 -10.62
N ARG A 89 -8.59 -5.61 -11.46
CA ARG A 89 -8.10 -4.61 -12.41
C ARG A 89 -7.45 -3.42 -11.70
N PHE A 90 -8.07 -2.94 -10.63
CA PHE A 90 -7.54 -1.80 -9.87
C PHE A 90 -6.21 -2.15 -9.18
N LEU A 91 -6.15 -3.29 -8.49
CA LEU A 91 -4.98 -3.74 -7.74
C LEU A 91 -3.86 -4.27 -8.65
N GLY A 92 -4.19 -4.72 -9.86
CA GLY A 92 -3.24 -5.17 -10.87
C GLY A 92 -2.70 -4.07 -11.78
N ASP A 93 -3.28 -2.86 -11.75
CA ASP A 93 -2.75 -1.70 -12.45
C ASP A 93 -1.38 -1.33 -11.86
N VAL A 94 -0.37 -1.18 -12.72
CA VAL A 94 1.03 -1.00 -12.30
C VAL A 94 1.19 0.27 -11.48
N ASP A 95 0.60 1.37 -11.95
CA ASP A 95 0.75 2.66 -11.26
C ASP A 95 0.04 2.65 -9.90
N ASN A 96 -1.13 2.02 -9.80
CA ASN A 96 -1.82 1.87 -8.52
C ASN A 96 -1.04 0.97 -7.57
N ARG A 97 -0.53 -0.16 -8.06
CA ARG A 97 0.28 -1.09 -7.25
C ARG A 97 1.50 -0.40 -6.68
N ASP A 98 2.23 0.36 -7.49
CA ASP A 98 3.44 1.04 -7.04
C ASP A 98 3.11 2.10 -5.97
N ARG A 99 2.01 2.84 -6.12
CA ARG A 99 1.51 3.78 -5.08
C ARG A 99 1.04 3.06 -3.81
N ILE A 100 0.40 1.91 -3.95
CA ILE A 100 -0.07 1.10 -2.82
C ILE A 100 1.12 0.57 -2.02
N LEU A 101 2.13 0.01 -2.69
CA LEU A 101 3.33 -0.53 -2.04
C LEU A 101 4.14 0.57 -1.38
N GLU A 102 4.35 1.71 -2.04
CA GLU A 102 5.06 2.85 -1.44
C GLU A 102 4.33 3.37 -0.19
N LEU A 103 3.01 3.51 -0.24
CA LEU A 103 2.24 3.94 0.92
C LEU A 103 2.23 2.88 2.02
N ASN A 104 2.21 1.60 1.67
CA ASN A 104 2.28 0.50 2.62
C ASN A 104 3.60 0.53 3.42
N GLU A 105 4.73 0.70 2.74
CA GLU A 105 6.05 0.89 3.39
C GLU A 105 6.05 2.10 4.35
N VAL A 106 5.42 3.20 3.93
CA VAL A 106 5.30 4.42 4.75
C VAL A 106 4.42 4.18 5.98
N LEU A 107 3.31 3.45 5.84
CA LEU A 107 2.41 3.12 6.96
C LEU A 107 3.08 2.18 7.97
N ASP A 108 3.88 1.22 7.49
CA ASP A 108 4.65 0.33 8.36
C ASP A 108 5.67 1.13 9.19
N LEU A 109 6.40 2.07 8.56
CA LEU A 109 7.30 2.99 9.27
C LEU A 109 6.55 3.89 10.26
N TYR A 110 5.39 4.41 9.85
CA TYR A 110 4.57 5.28 10.68
C TYR A 110 4.07 4.58 11.95
N GLY A 111 3.78 3.28 11.85
CA GLY A 111 3.33 2.44 12.96
C GLY A 111 4.41 2.04 13.97
N LEU A 112 5.69 2.32 13.70
CA LEU A 112 6.78 1.97 14.61
C LEU A 112 6.75 2.80 15.90
N PRO A 113 6.91 2.20 17.09
CA PRO A 113 6.91 2.93 18.36
C PRO A 113 7.95 4.06 18.48
N GLU A 114 9.09 3.90 17.81
CA GLU A 114 10.20 4.84 17.77
C GLU A 114 10.07 5.92 16.68
N ASN A 115 9.03 5.87 15.85
CA ASN A 115 8.84 6.85 14.80
C ASN A 115 8.35 8.19 15.38
N GLU A 116 9.13 9.25 15.16
CA GLU A 116 8.79 10.61 15.58
C GLU A 116 8.20 11.46 14.44
N LYS A 117 8.16 10.93 13.21
CA LYS A 117 7.72 11.65 12.01
C LYS A 117 6.22 11.49 11.78
N THR A 118 5.61 12.51 11.18
CA THR A 118 4.22 12.46 10.73
C THR A 118 4.08 11.60 9.48
N LEU A 119 2.87 11.09 9.21
CA LEU A 119 2.56 10.37 7.97
C LEU A 119 2.89 11.22 6.73
N ASP A 120 2.55 12.51 6.75
CA ASP A 120 2.89 13.47 5.68
C ASP A 120 4.41 13.54 5.42
N ALA A 121 5.22 13.65 6.48
CA ALA A 121 6.68 13.76 6.35
C ALA A 121 7.28 12.46 5.80
N LEU A 122 6.84 11.30 6.29
CA LEU A 122 7.31 10.00 5.81
C LEU A 122 6.95 9.76 4.34
N LEU A 123 5.72 10.11 3.95
CA LEU A 123 5.30 9.99 2.55
C LEU A 123 6.11 10.93 1.66
N LEU A 124 6.34 12.17 2.08
CA LEU A 124 7.15 13.13 1.34
C LEU A 124 8.58 12.62 1.13
N GLU A 125 9.22 12.10 2.18
CA GLU A 125 10.56 11.49 2.10
C GLU A 125 10.60 10.32 1.12
N SER A 126 9.61 9.41 1.20
CA SER A 126 9.50 8.27 0.29
C SER A 126 9.41 8.72 -1.18
N VAL A 127 8.64 9.79 -1.46
CA VAL A 127 8.48 10.37 -2.79
C VAL A 127 9.76 11.04 -3.28
N GLU A 128 10.44 11.81 -2.43
CA GLU A 128 11.70 12.48 -2.75
C GLU A 128 12.84 11.47 -3.02
N ASP A 129 12.72 10.27 -2.45
CA ASP A 129 13.68 9.17 -2.63
C ASP A 129 13.47 8.34 -3.90
N ARG A 130 12.36 8.51 -4.63
CA ARG A 130 12.08 7.77 -5.88
C ARG A 130 13.22 7.82 -6.90
N PRO A 131 13.84 8.99 -7.22
CA PRO A 131 14.93 9.04 -8.19
C PRO A 131 16.15 8.24 -7.75
N ARG A 132 16.43 8.23 -6.44
CA ARG A 132 17.52 7.44 -5.87
C ARG A 132 17.22 5.95 -5.96
N ARG A 133 15.99 5.51 -5.64
CA ARG A 133 15.58 4.10 -5.80
C ARG A 133 15.62 3.65 -7.27
N ALA A 134 15.19 4.48 -8.20
CA ALA A 134 15.26 4.20 -9.63
C ALA A 134 16.71 4.02 -10.11
N ALA A 135 17.61 4.93 -9.73
CA ALA A 135 19.02 4.82 -10.07
C ALA A 135 19.67 3.54 -9.52
N TRP A 136 19.28 3.11 -8.32
CA TRP A 136 19.74 1.84 -7.75
C TRP A 136 19.19 0.63 -8.51
N ALA A 137 17.92 0.64 -8.93
CA ALA A 137 17.32 -0.47 -9.69
C ALA A 137 17.99 -0.66 -11.07
N ASP A 138 18.34 0.44 -11.75
CA ASP A 138 19.04 0.42 -13.05
C ASP A 138 20.48 -0.14 -12.95
N HIS A 139 21.12 0.04 -11.79
CA HIS A 139 22.46 -0.50 -11.55
C HIS A 139 22.51 -2.03 -11.45
N TRP A 140 21.40 -2.71 -11.15
CA TRP A 140 21.35 -4.17 -11.00
C TRP A 140 20.79 -4.91 -12.23
N THR A 141 20.16 -4.21 -13.18
CA THR A 141 19.66 -4.80 -14.45
C THR A 141 20.70 -4.83 -15.56
N SER A 142 21.88 -4.23 -15.35
CA SER A 142 22.99 -4.19 -16.31
C SER A 142 24.06 -5.28 -16.07
N GLY A 143 23.74 -6.34 -15.32
CA GLY A 143 24.64 -7.46 -14.98
C GLY A 143 24.42 -8.70 -15.83
#